data_AF-A0AAN8CJ34-F1
#
_entry.id   AF-A0AAN8CJ34-F1
#
_cell.length_a   1.000
_cell.length_b   1.000
_cell.length_c   1.000
_cell.angle_alpha   90.00
_cell.angle_beta   90.00
_cell.angle_gamma   90.00
#
_symmetry.space_group_name_H-M   'P 1'
#
loop_
_entity.id
_entity.type
_entity.pdbx_description
1 polymer ?
#
loop_
_entity_poly.entity_id
_entity_poly.type
_entity_poly.pdbx_seq_one_letter_code
_entity_poly.pdbx_strand_id
1 'polypeptide(L)'
;MHDLRINHPQTWEELHAGNISVTKSVIPFVSVGADHTCEHLNKLMKIRSGIIGISNNANARQRFFMVTPELSRLSKEFKSQFDMEADRSTEHHELGPSAVKRAHGTIDKIKAAILSHGNPFTTEGDKLYNVITLAYIPDEYVPQILNADVTGQKLYEDYVSERINGDVSLWAPVKKVNNKMFLSGNKKITVKLRDNTVDLKETKDLFARLMVLARSNRDIN
;
A
#
# COMPACT_ATOMS: atom_id res chain seq x y z
N MET A 1 -7.80 8.38 -26.49
CA MET A 1 -6.48 9.02 -26.71
C MET A 1 -6.43 9.85 -27.99
N HIS A 2 -7.11 9.44 -29.08
CA HIS A 2 -7.16 10.21 -30.34
C HIS A 2 -7.85 11.57 -30.24
N ASP A 3 -8.84 11.73 -29.36
CA ASP A 3 -9.51 13.02 -29.17
C ASP A 3 -8.65 14.09 -28.52
N LEU A 4 -7.64 13.72 -27.72
CA LEU A 4 -6.77 14.70 -27.06
C LEU A 4 -5.87 15.41 -28.08
N ARG A 5 -5.39 14.68 -29.08
CA ARG A 5 -4.55 15.23 -30.17
C ARG A 5 -5.29 16.27 -31.00
N ILE A 6 -6.61 16.13 -31.13
CA ILE A 6 -7.46 17.00 -31.96
C ILE A 6 -8.01 18.17 -31.13
N ASN A 7 -8.55 17.89 -29.95
CA ASN A 7 -9.22 18.90 -29.12
C ASN A 7 -8.25 19.74 -28.28
N HIS A 8 -7.11 19.19 -27.88
CA HIS A 8 -6.10 19.85 -27.04
C HIS A 8 -4.67 19.54 -27.52
N PRO A 9 -4.28 20.02 -28.72
CA PRO A 9 -3.00 19.67 -29.35
C PRO A 9 -1.79 20.05 -28.49
N GLN A 10 -1.84 21.18 -27.78
CA GLN A 10 -0.76 21.60 -26.87
C GLN A 10 -0.55 20.62 -25.71
N THR A 11 -1.64 20.17 -25.06
CA THR A 11 -1.54 19.16 -23.99
C THR A 11 -1.00 17.84 -24.52
N TRP A 12 -1.37 17.48 -25.75
CA TRP A 12 -0.84 16.31 -26.42
C TRP A 12 0.66 16.42 -26.71
N GLU A 13 1.13 17.58 -27.18
CA GLU A 13 2.55 17.84 -27.43
C GLU A 13 3.38 17.74 -26.14
N GLU A 14 2.94 18.35 -25.05
CA GLU A 14 3.61 18.27 -23.74
C GLU A 14 3.63 16.85 -23.18
N LEU A 15 2.53 16.11 -23.34
CA LEU A 15 2.45 14.70 -22.95
C LEU A 15 3.42 13.85 -23.78
N HIS A 16 3.50 14.10 -25.09
CA HIS A 16 4.40 13.39 -26.00
C HIS A 16 5.87 13.72 -25.73
N ALA A 17 6.17 14.97 -25.37
CA ALA A 17 7.49 15.41 -24.94
C ALA A 17 7.90 14.87 -23.56
N GLY A 18 6.98 14.26 -22.81
CA GLY A 18 7.25 13.70 -21.48
C GLY A 18 7.27 14.75 -20.36
N ASN A 19 6.77 15.96 -20.62
CA ASN A 19 6.73 17.10 -19.68
C ASN A 19 5.60 16.97 -18.65
N ILE A 20 5.41 15.76 -18.11
CA ILE A 20 4.36 15.44 -17.13
C ILE A 20 4.86 15.51 -15.68
N SER A 21 6.17 15.68 -15.49
CA SER A 21 6.82 15.67 -14.19
C SER A 21 7.69 16.92 -14.02
N VAL A 22 7.87 17.34 -12.77
CA VAL A 22 8.64 18.51 -12.39
C VAL A 22 9.85 18.07 -11.58
N THR A 23 11.02 18.59 -11.95
CA THR A 23 12.27 18.36 -11.24
C THR A 23 12.66 19.62 -10.48
N LYS A 24 12.66 19.55 -9.14
CA LYS A 24 13.01 20.70 -8.26
C LYS A 24 14.43 20.66 -7.72
N SER A 25 15.09 19.51 -7.81
CA SER A 25 16.41 19.23 -7.22
C SER A 25 17.39 18.81 -8.32
N VAL A 26 18.69 18.96 -8.04
CA VAL A 26 19.78 18.45 -8.90
C VAL A 26 19.98 16.94 -8.76
N ILE A 27 19.34 16.31 -7.77
CA ILE A 27 19.41 14.87 -7.56
C ILE A 27 18.74 14.15 -8.75
N PRO A 28 19.39 13.14 -9.35
CA PRO A 28 18.81 12.42 -10.49
C PRO A 28 17.61 11.55 -10.07
N PHE A 29 16.68 11.31 -11.00
CA PHE A 29 15.50 10.43 -10.84
C PHE A 29 14.51 10.81 -9.72
N VAL A 30 14.45 12.07 -9.32
CA VAL A 30 13.49 12.57 -8.29
C VAL A 30 12.39 13.47 -8.87
N SER A 31 12.09 13.33 -10.15
CA SER A 31 10.97 14.04 -10.77
C SER A 31 9.66 13.60 -10.13
N VAL A 32 8.82 14.56 -9.77
CA VAL A 32 7.52 14.28 -9.16
C VAL A 32 6.40 14.85 -10.01
N GLY A 33 5.19 14.29 -9.90
CA GLY A 33 4.02 14.82 -10.60
C GLY A 33 3.74 16.29 -10.23
N ALA A 34 3.07 17.01 -11.12
CA ALA A 34 2.72 18.41 -10.92
C ALA A 34 1.93 18.65 -9.62
N ASP A 35 0.97 17.77 -9.30
CA ASP A 35 0.18 17.87 -8.06
C ASP A 35 1.05 17.75 -6.79
N HIS A 36 1.95 16.78 -6.77
CA HIS A 36 2.89 16.60 -5.66
C HIS A 36 3.85 17.81 -5.53
N THR A 37 4.25 18.39 -6.66
CA THR A 37 5.04 19.64 -6.70
C THR A 37 4.25 20.80 -6.10
N CYS A 38 2.98 20.95 -6.44
CA CYS A 38 2.08 21.95 -5.87
C CYS A 38 1.96 21.78 -4.35
N GLU A 39 1.82 20.55 -3.85
CA GLU A 39 1.77 20.29 -2.40
C GLU A 39 3.10 20.67 -1.70
N HIS A 40 4.24 20.41 -2.34
CA HIS A 40 5.53 20.90 -1.84
C HIS A 40 5.63 22.44 -1.80
N LEU A 41 5.09 23.14 -2.81
CA LEU A 41 5.05 24.61 -2.81
C LEU A 41 4.11 25.12 -1.72
N ASN A 42 2.94 24.50 -1.57
CA ASN A 42 2.01 24.81 -0.49
C ASN A 42 2.67 24.64 0.88
N LYS A 43 3.49 23.60 1.07
CA LYS A 43 4.23 23.39 2.32
C LYS A 43 5.18 24.54 2.68
N LEU A 44 5.78 25.20 1.69
CA LEU A 44 6.64 26.38 1.93
C LEU A 44 5.83 27.60 2.41
N MET A 45 4.56 27.67 2.00
CA MET A 45 3.64 28.77 2.29
C MET A 45 2.74 28.51 3.51
N LYS A 46 2.61 27.24 3.94
CA LYS A 46 1.74 26.83 5.05
C LYS A 46 2.23 27.44 6.37
N ILE A 47 1.33 28.12 7.07
CA ILE A 47 1.51 28.51 8.47
C ILE A 47 1.35 27.28 9.39
N ARG A 48 1.75 27.39 10.65
CA ARG A 48 1.72 26.30 11.65
C ARG A 48 0.35 25.60 11.79
N SER A 49 -0.74 26.28 11.46
CA SER A 49 -2.12 25.75 11.50
C SER A 49 -2.65 25.23 10.15
N GLY A 50 -1.80 25.11 9.13
CA GLY A 50 -2.19 24.68 7.79
C GLY A 50 -2.97 25.73 6.99
N ILE A 51 -3.72 25.29 5.97
CA ILE A 51 -4.54 26.15 5.07
C ILE A 51 -6.03 26.16 5.51
N ILE A 52 -6.36 25.48 6.61
CA ILE A 52 -7.74 25.33 7.08
C ILE A 52 -8.32 26.71 7.41
N GLY A 53 -9.44 27.06 6.77
CA GLY A 53 -10.12 28.35 6.95
C GLY A 53 -9.66 29.48 6.01
N ILE A 54 -8.52 29.33 5.33
CA ILE A 54 -8.05 30.31 4.33
C ILE A 54 -8.94 30.24 3.09
N SER A 55 -9.32 29.05 2.64
CA SER A 55 -10.18 28.83 1.46
C SER A 55 -11.57 29.45 1.60
N ASN A 56 -12.08 29.63 2.82
CA ASN A 56 -13.46 30.08 3.05
C ASN A 56 -13.58 31.61 3.15
N ASN A 57 -12.47 32.33 3.29
CA ASN A 57 -12.45 33.80 3.38
C ASN A 57 -11.75 34.40 2.15
N ALA A 58 -12.49 35.18 1.35
CA ALA A 58 -12.00 35.76 0.10
C ALA A 58 -10.73 36.64 0.29
N ASN A 59 -10.68 37.43 1.35
CA ASN A 59 -9.52 38.29 1.65
C ASN A 59 -8.31 37.43 2.08
N ALA A 60 -8.55 36.41 2.91
CA ALA A 60 -7.50 35.47 3.31
C ALA A 60 -6.96 34.69 2.11
N ARG A 61 -7.81 34.22 1.19
CA ARG A 61 -7.39 33.60 -0.08
C ARG A 61 -6.52 34.54 -0.89
N GLN A 62 -6.95 35.78 -1.10
CA GLN A 62 -6.20 36.74 -1.91
C GLN A 62 -4.82 37.02 -1.31
N ARG A 63 -4.73 37.22 0.01
CA ARG A 63 -3.44 37.37 0.70
C ARG A 63 -2.58 36.11 0.59
N PHE A 64 -3.20 34.94 0.69
CA PHE A 64 -2.49 33.68 0.53
C PHE A 64 -1.87 33.56 -0.86
N PHE A 65 -2.63 33.80 -1.93
CA PHE A 65 -2.14 33.66 -3.31
C PHE A 65 -1.21 34.79 -3.77
N MET A 66 -1.37 36.02 -3.27
CA MET A 66 -0.58 37.18 -3.73
C MET A 66 0.64 37.47 -2.85
N VAL A 67 0.49 37.36 -1.52
CA VAL A 67 1.52 37.84 -0.57
C VAL A 67 2.40 36.69 -0.07
N THR A 68 1.81 35.52 0.16
CA THR A 68 2.55 34.40 0.78
C THR A 68 3.66 33.83 -0.11
N PRO A 69 3.50 33.69 -1.44
CA PRO A 69 4.60 33.31 -2.33
C PRO A 69 5.78 34.28 -2.25
N GLU A 70 5.52 35.59 -2.26
CA GLU A 70 6.56 36.62 -2.18
C GLU A 70 7.29 36.59 -0.83
N LEU A 71 6.56 36.43 0.28
CA LEU A 71 7.18 36.25 1.59
C LEU A 71 8.02 34.97 1.67
N SER A 72 7.57 33.87 1.07
CA SER A 72 8.34 32.64 0.98
C SER A 72 9.62 32.84 0.16
N ARG A 73 9.56 33.59 -0.95
CA ARG A 73 10.72 33.91 -1.79
C ARG A 73 11.72 34.77 -1.02
N LEU A 74 11.28 35.86 -0.40
CA LEU A 74 12.12 36.74 0.41
C LEU A 74 12.77 36.00 1.57
N SER A 75 12.03 35.13 2.26
CA SER A 75 12.60 34.32 3.35
C SER A 75 13.67 33.36 2.85
N LYS A 76 13.50 32.78 1.65
CA LYS A 76 14.50 31.92 1.03
C LYS A 76 15.76 32.71 0.64
N GLU A 77 15.60 33.87 -0.02
CA GLU A 77 16.72 34.74 -0.39
C GLU A 77 17.50 35.21 0.83
N PHE A 78 16.80 35.63 1.88
CA PHE A 78 17.43 36.01 3.15
C PHE A 78 18.25 34.83 3.72
N LYS A 79 17.68 33.63 3.83
CA LYS A 79 18.42 32.46 4.33
C LYS A 79 19.64 32.13 3.49
N SER A 80 19.52 32.26 2.16
CA SER A 80 20.63 32.05 1.22
C SER A 80 21.76 33.07 1.40
N GLN A 81 21.46 34.32 1.78
CA GLN A 81 22.49 35.34 2.01
C GLN A 81 23.30 35.11 3.29
N PHE A 82 22.71 34.47 4.29
CA PHE A 82 23.34 34.22 5.59
C PHE A 82 23.84 32.78 5.77
N ASP A 83 23.95 32.01 4.68
CA ASP A 83 24.33 30.58 4.69
C ASP A 83 23.51 29.74 5.68
N MET A 84 22.25 30.15 5.88
CA MET A 84 21.28 29.47 6.73
C MET A 84 20.45 28.44 5.95
N GLU A 85 20.77 28.23 4.67
CA GLU A 85 20.23 27.08 3.95
C GLU A 85 20.87 25.82 4.56
N ALA A 86 20.05 24.99 5.20
CA ALA A 86 20.49 23.69 5.67
C ALA A 86 21.20 22.95 4.54
N ASP A 87 22.33 22.33 4.88
CA ASP A 87 23.24 21.60 3.99
C ASP A 87 22.43 20.87 2.90
N ARG A 88 22.61 21.28 1.65
CA ARG A 88 21.82 20.76 0.52
C ARG A 88 22.19 19.31 0.34
N SER A 89 21.39 18.39 0.88
CA SER A 89 21.59 16.95 0.75
C SER A 89 21.86 16.59 -0.70
N THR A 90 23.01 15.94 -0.94
CA THR A 90 23.39 15.39 -2.23
C THR A 90 22.58 14.15 -2.60
N GLU A 91 21.86 13.58 -1.62
CA GLU A 91 21.10 12.34 -1.76
C GLU A 91 19.61 12.52 -1.48
N HIS A 92 18.79 11.66 -2.08
CA HIS A 92 17.36 11.60 -1.79
C HIS A 92 17.12 11.18 -0.34
N HIS A 93 16.13 11.77 0.32
CA HIS A 93 15.90 11.57 1.76
C HIS A 93 15.63 10.09 2.16
N GLU A 94 15.14 9.26 1.23
CA GLU A 94 14.93 7.82 1.45
C GLU A 94 16.24 7.01 1.41
N LEU A 95 17.29 7.56 0.80
CA LEU A 95 18.64 6.98 0.79
C LEU A 95 19.46 7.45 1.99
N GLY A 96 18.98 8.47 2.70
CA GLY A 96 19.67 9.02 3.85
C GLY A 96 19.89 7.97 4.96
N PRO A 97 20.97 8.09 5.76
CA PRO A 97 21.33 7.09 6.78
C PRO A 97 20.19 6.74 7.75
N SER A 98 19.38 7.72 8.11
CA SER A 98 18.22 7.55 9.00
C SER A 98 17.10 6.70 8.39
N ALA A 99 16.84 6.86 7.08
CA ALA A 99 15.83 6.09 6.37
C ALA A 99 16.27 4.63 6.21
N VAL A 100 17.52 4.42 5.80
CA VAL A 100 18.14 3.08 5.70
C VAL A 100 18.11 2.37 7.06
N LYS A 101 18.53 3.05 8.14
CA LYS A 101 18.49 2.47 9.50
C LYS A 101 17.07 2.06 9.90
N ARG A 102 16.06 2.87 9.58
CA ARG A 102 14.65 2.54 9.86
C ARG A 102 14.19 1.33 9.05
N ALA A 103 14.57 1.24 7.78
CA ALA A 103 14.26 0.10 6.93
C ALA A 103 14.87 -1.20 7.50
N HIS A 104 16.17 -1.18 7.83
CA HIS A 104 16.84 -2.34 8.44
C HIS A 104 16.18 -2.75 9.76
N GLY A 105 15.92 -1.80 10.66
CA GLY A 105 15.24 -2.09 11.92
C GLY A 105 13.81 -2.63 11.75
N THR A 106 13.15 -2.32 10.63
CA THR A 106 11.83 -2.88 10.28
C THR A 106 11.97 -4.31 9.77
N ILE A 107 12.97 -4.57 8.91
CA ILE A 107 13.30 -5.92 8.43
C ILE A 107 13.66 -6.84 9.61
N ASP A 108 14.46 -6.36 10.55
CA ASP A 108 14.85 -7.13 11.74
C ASP A 108 13.63 -7.51 12.60
N LYS A 109 12.67 -6.58 12.75
CA LYS A 109 11.41 -6.86 13.45
C LYS A 109 10.55 -7.89 12.73
N ILE A 110 10.44 -7.79 11.40
CA ILE A 110 9.71 -8.78 10.59
C ILE A 110 10.37 -10.15 10.72
N LYS A 111 11.70 -10.21 10.60
CA LYS A 111 12.48 -11.44 10.77
C LYS A 111 12.28 -12.04 12.16
N ALA A 112 12.37 -11.24 13.21
CA ALA A 112 12.14 -11.69 14.58
C ALA A 112 10.71 -12.21 14.78
N ALA A 113 9.70 -11.53 14.21
CA ALA A 113 8.31 -11.98 14.27
C ALA A 113 8.12 -13.33 13.57
N ILE A 114 8.66 -13.51 12.35
CA ILE A 114 8.60 -14.78 11.63
C ILE A 114 9.29 -15.89 12.44
N LEU A 115 10.53 -15.66 12.88
CA LEU A 115 11.30 -16.64 13.64
C LEU A 115 10.65 -17.01 14.98
N SER A 116 9.88 -16.11 15.59
CA SER A 116 9.13 -16.42 16.81
C SER A 116 8.06 -17.50 16.61
N HIS A 117 7.58 -17.69 15.38
CA HIS A 117 6.63 -18.75 15.01
C HIS A 117 7.31 -20.01 14.46
N GLY A 118 8.63 -20.00 14.32
CA GLY A 118 9.43 -21.06 13.71
C GLY A 118 10.09 -20.60 12.41
N ASN A 119 11.22 -21.20 12.05
CA ASN A 119 11.88 -20.89 10.79
C ASN A 119 11.20 -21.65 9.63
N PRO A 120 10.50 -20.96 8.71
CA PRO A 120 9.77 -21.63 7.64
C PRO A 120 10.70 -22.33 6.65
N PHE A 121 11.98 -21.97 6.58
CA PHE A 121 12.96 -22.52 5.64
C PHE A 121 13.70 -23.76 6.16
N THR A 122 13.57 -24.12 7.44
CA THR A 122 14.16 -25.35 8.00
C THR A 122 13.17 -26.51 8.05
N THR A 123 11.90 -26.25 7.74
CA THR A 123 10.86 -27.28 7.79
C THR A 123 10.87 -28.04 6.48
N GLU A 124 11.29 -29.30 6.53
CA GLU A 124 11.21 -30.20 5.38
C GLU A 124 9.77 -30.70 5.21
N GLY A 125 9.22 -30.58 4.00
CA GLY A 125 7.91 -31.12 3.64
C GLY A 125 7.24 -30.42 2.45
N ASP A 126 6.40 -31.16 1.74
CA ASP A 126 5.69 -30.67 0.53
C ASP A 126 4.33 -30.01 0.83
N LYS A 127 3.93 -29.94 2.09
CA LYS A 127 2.61 -29.42 2.48
C LYS A 127 2.67 -27.92 2.76
N LEU A 128 1.79 -27.17 2.09
CA LEU A 128 1.65 -25.75 2.32
C LEU A 128 0.92 -25.48 3.65
N TYR A 129 1.47 -24.58 4.48
CA TYR A 129 0.87 -24.19 5.76
C TYR A 129 1.05 -22.70 6.03
N ASN A 130 0.25 -22.15 6.93
CA ASN A 130 0.36 -20.76 7.36
C ASN A 130 1.44 -20.61 8.44
N VAL A 131 2.44 -19.76 8.24
CA VAL A 131 3.57 -19.59 9.18
C VAL A 131 3.14 -19.09 10.57
N ILE A 132 2.06 -18.30 10.66
CA ILE A 132 1.61 -17.72 11.93
C ILE A 132 0.71 -18.70 12.70
N THR A 133 -0.26 -19.33 12.02
CA THR A 133 -1.23 -20.23 12.66
C THR A 133 -0.76 -21.68 12.70
N LEU A 134 0.28 -22.03 11.93
CA LEU A 134 0.79 -23.38 11.69
C LEU A 134 -0.27 -24.36 11.14
N ALA A 135 -1.36 -23.82 10.58
CA ALA A 135 -2.43 -24.62 10.00
C ALA A 135 -2.07 -25.05 8.57
N TYR A 136 -2.20 -26.34 8.29
CA TYR A 136 -2.05 -26.89 6.94
C TYR A 136 -3.21 -26.46 6.05
N ILE A 137 -2.91 -26.23 4.78
CA ILE A 137 -3.90 -25.87 3.77
C ILE A 137 -4.47 -27.15 3.15
N PRO A 138 -5.78 -27.22 2.91
CA PRO A 138 -6.37 -28.32 2.13
C PRO A 138 -5.70 -28.43 0.75
N ASP A 139 -5.36 -29.65 0.34
CA ASP A 139 -4.67 -29.91 -0.94
C ASP A 139 -5.43 -29.36 -2.15
N GLU A 140 -6.77 -29.27 -2.05
CA GLU A 140 -7.66 -28.64 -3.03
C GLU A 140 -7.27 -27.19 -3.39
N TYR A 141 -6.70 -26.45 -2.44
CA TYR A 141 -6.44 -25.00 -2.58
C TYR A 141 -4.99 -24.75 -3.02
N VAL A 142 -4.11 -25.72 -2.83
CA VAL A 142 -2.67 -25.60 -3.14
C VAL A 142 -2.45 -25.18 -4.61
N PRO A 143 -3.10 -25.80 -5.63
CA PRO A 143 -2.93 -25.36 -7.01
C PRO A 143 -3.39 -23.93 -7.25
N GLN A 144 -4.44 -23.46 -6.56
CA GLN A 144 -4.94 -22.08 -6.72
C GLN A 144 -3.98 -21.06 -6.12
N ILE A 145 -3.34 -21.40 -4.99
CA ILE A 145 -2.39 -20.52 -4.30
C ILE A 145 -1.06 -20.46 -5.07
N LEU A 146 -0.53 -21.61 -5.49
CA LEU A 146 0.76 -21.67 -6.19
C LEU A 146 0.69 -21.09 -7.61
N ASN A 147 -0.45 -21.20 -8.29
CA ASN A 147 -0.63 -20.66 -9.63
C ASN A 147 -1.39 -19.33 -9.65
N ALA A 148 -1.43 -18.61 -8.53
CA ALA A 148 -2.14 -17.33 -8.42
C ALA A 148 -1.60 -16.29 -9.42
N ASP A 149 -0.27 -16.22 -9.58
CA ASP A 149 0.37 -15.29 -10.51
C ASP A 149 0.06 -15.63 -11.96
N VAL A 150 0.16 -16.92 -12.33
CA VAL A 150 -0.18 -17.40 -13.68
C VAL A 150 -1.66 -17.12 -14.01
N THR A 151 -2.54 -17.34 -13.04
CA THR A 151 -3.97 -17.05 -13.20
C THR A 151 -4.20 -15.54 -13.35
N GLY A 152 -3.53 -14.72 -12.55
CA GLY A 152 -3.60 -13.25 -12.62
C GLY A 152 -3.11 -12.71 -13.96
N GLN A 153 -1.99 -13.25 -14.45
CA GLN A 153 -1.43 -12.89 -15.75
C GLN A 153 -2.40 -13.22 -16.88
N LYS A 154 -3.00 -14.41 -16.86
CA LYS A 154 -4.00 -14.80 -17.86
C LYS A 154 -5.23 -13.88 -17.82
N LEU A 155 -5.73 -13.55 -16.62
CA LEU A 155 -6.86 -12.61 -16.48
C LEU A 155 -6.53 -11.21 -17.00
N TYR A 156 -5.27 -10.78 -16.85
CA TYR A 156 -4.80 -9.52 -17.42
C TYR A 156 -4.74 -9.58 -18.95
N GLU A 157 -4.19 -10.64 -19.52
CA GLU A 157 -4.13 -10.85 -20.98
C GLU A 157 -5.53 -10.91 -21.60
N ASP A 158 -6.44 -11.66 -20.98
CA ASP A 158 -7.85 -11.71 -21.37
C ASP A 158 -8.47 -10.31 -21.30
N TYR A 159 -8.25 -9.56 -20.22
CA TYR A 159 -8.75 -8.18 -20.08
C TYR A 159 -8.24 -7.25 -21.19
N VAL A 160 -6.95 -7.31 -21.51
CA VAL A 160 -6.35 -6.47 -22.56
C VAL A 160 -6.92 -6.84 -23.93
N SER A 161 -7.02 -8.13 -24.23
CA SER A 161 -7.54 -8.60 -25.51
C SER A 161 -9.02 -8.24 -25.71
N GLU A 162 -9.86 -8.40 -24.68
CA GLU A 162 -11.30 -8.16 -24.78
C GLU A 162 -11.69 -6.68 -24.75
N ARG A 163 -10.98 -5.86 -23.95
CA ARG A 163 -11.42 -4.48 -23.65
C ARG A 163 -10.53 -3.37 -24.20
N ILE A 164 -9.23 -3.61 -24.29
CA ILE A 164 -8.30 -2.61 -24.83
C ILE A 164 -8.25 -2.76 -26.34
N ASN A 165 -8.12 -4.00 -26.82
CA ASN A 165 -8.02 -4.32 -28.23
C ASN A 165 -9.34 -4.85 -28.83
N GLY A 166 -10.36 -5.09 -28.00
CA GLY A 166 -11.65 -5.63 -28.41
C GLY A 166 -12.80 -4.64 -28.21
N ASP A 167 -14.03 -5.14 -28.37
CA ASP A 167 -15.26 -4.33 -28.35
C ASP A 167 -15.93 -4.25 -26.97
N VAL A 168 -15.40 -4.95 -25.95
CA VAL A 168 -16.01 -4.92 -24.61
C VAL A 168 -15.71 -3.58 -23.95
N SER A 169 -16.75 -2.88 -23.52
CA SER A 169 -16.60 -1.59 -22.84
C SER A 169 -15.69 -1.70 -21.61
N LEU A 170 -14.78 -0.73 -21.45
CA LEU A 170 -13.94 -0.60 -20.25
C LEU A 170 -14.76 -0.52 -18.95
N TRP A 171 -15.98 -0.01 -19.03
CA TRP A 171 -16.89 0.16 -17.89
C TRP A 171 -17.74 -1.08 -17.58
N ALA A 172 -17.68 -2.13 -18.41
CA ALA A 172 -18.42 -3.35 -18.17
C ALA A 172 -17.94 -4.04 -16.87
N PRO A 173 -18.82 -4.68 -16.08
CA PRO A 173 -18.40 -5.38 -14.87
C PRO A 173 -17.33 -6.45 -15.14
N VAL A 174 -16.30 -6.52 -14.31
CA VAL A 174 -15.28 -7.58 -14.37
C VAL A 174 -15.66 -8.67 -13.37
N LYS A 175 -15.70 -9.92 -13.83
CA LYS A 175 -16.00 -11.06 -12.94
C LYS A 175 -14.88 -11.24 -11.93
N LYS A 176 -15.22 -11.16 -10.65
CA LYS A 176 -14.27 -11.46 -9.57
C LYS A 176 -14.01 -12.97 -9.50
N VAL A 177 -12.74 -13.35 -9.55
CA VAL A 177 -12.32 -14.74 -9.29
C VAL A 177 -12.16 -14.93 -7.78
N ASN A 178 -13.02 -15.76 -7.19
CA ASN A 178 -13.00 -16.08 -5.77
C ASN A 178 -12.03 -17.23 -5.48
N ASN A 179 -10.73 -16.95 -5.50
CA ASN A 179 -9.70 -17.92 -5.13
C ASN A 179 -9.83 -18.30 -3.65
N LYS A 180 -9.79 -19.60 -3.36
CA LYS A 180 -9.77 -20.09 -1.99
C LYS A 180 -8.36 -19.93 -1.44
N MET A 181 -8.22 -19.11 -0.40
CA MET A 181 -6.93 -18.74 0.20
C MET A 181 -6.83 -19.27 1.64
N PHE A 182 -5.71 -18.98 2.31
CA PHE A 182 -5.42 -19.38 3.71
C PHE A 182 -6.57 -19.11 4.70
N LEU A 183 -7.30 -18.01 4.54
CA LEU A 183 -8.42 -17.67 5.43
C LEU A 183 -9.62 -18.60 5.24
N SER A 184 -9.84 -19.04 4.00
CA SER A 184 -10.96 -19.89 3.57
C SER A 184 -10.80 -21.35 3.99
N GLY A 185 -9.57 -21.79 4.30
CA GLY A 185 -9.28 -23.17 4.76
C GLY A 185 -9.75 -23.48 6.18
N ASN A 186 -10.06 -22.47 6.99
CA ASN A 186 -10.59 -22.70 8.32
C ASN A 186 -12.06 -23.15 8.23
N LYS A 187 -12.29 -24.46 8.32
CA LYS A 187 -13.65 -25.00 8.38
C LYS A 187 -14.35 -24.43 9.61
N LYS A 188 -15.47 -23.73 9.38
CA LYS A 188 -16.43 -23.39 10.43
C LYS A 188 -17.42 -24.55 10.49
N ILE A 189 -17.42 -25.27 11.59
CA ILE A 189 -18.41 -26.30 11.87
C ILE A 189 -19.43 -25.66 12.80
N THR A 190 -20.61 -25.42 12.26
CA THR A 190 -21.75 -24.96 13.06
C THR A 190 -22.34 -26.14 13.81
N VAL A 191 -22.20 -26.16 15.13
CA VAL A 191 -22.77 -27.19 16.00
C VAL A 191 -24.02 -26.64 16.67
N LYS A 192 -25.14 -27.37 16.54
CA LYS A 192 -26.36 -27.07 17.29
C LYS A 192 -26.25 -27.69 18.68
N LEU A 193 -26.13 -26.85 19.71
CA LEU A 193 -26.50 -27.23 21.07
C LEU A 193 -28.00 -26.99 21.26
N ARG A 194 -28.61 -27.72 22.21
CA ARG A 194 -30.05 -27.75 22.46
C ARG A 194 -30.74 -26.38 22.32
N ASP A 195 -30.21 -25.35 22.98
CA ASP A 195 -30.80 -23.99 22.97
C ASP A 195 -30.02 -22.97 22.13
N ASN A 196 -28.81 -23.29 21.65
CA ASN A 196 -27.95 -22.33 20.96
C ASN A 196 -27.13 -22.97 19.84
N THR A 197 -26.95 -22.23 18.75
CA THR A 197 -26.06 -22.63 17.66
C THR A 197 -24.70 -21.97 17.84
N VAL A 198 -23.63 -22.76 17.91
CA VAL A 198 -22.27 -22.25 18.11
C VAL A 198 -21.41 -22.64 16.91
N ASP A 199 -20.75 -21.65 16.31
CA ASP A 199 -19.77 -21.87 15.25
C ASP A 199 -18.41 -22.22 15.86
N LEU A 200 -17.99 -23.47 15.68
CA LEU A 200 -16.65 -23.92 16.02
C LEU A 200 -15.73 -23.67 14.82
N LYS A 201 -14.67 -22.88 15.02
CA LYS A 201 -13.63 -22.67 14.02
C LYS A 201 -12.37 -23.39 14.49
N GLU A 202 -11.80 -24.25 13.64
CA GLU A 202 -10.50 -24.89 13.87
C GLU A 202 -9.41 -23.82 13.99
N THR A 203 -9.13 -23.41 15.22
CA THR A 203 -8.16 -22.38 15.56
C THR A 203 -7.29 -22.88 16.70
N LYS A 204 -6.09 -22.32 16.83
CA LYS A 204 -5.19 -22.58 17.97
C LYS A 204 -5.88 -22.31 19.31
N ASP A 205 -6.82 -21.35 19.35
CA ASP A 205 -7.65 -21.07 20.52
C ASP A 205 -8.61 -22.21 20.87
N LEU A 206 -9.28 -22.81 19.87
CA LEU A 206 -10.12 -24.00 20.09
C LEU A 206 -9.31 -25.18 20.64
N PHE A 207 -8.12 -25.41 20.10
CA PHE A 207 -7.21 -26.45 20.62
C PHE A 207 -6.75 -26.15 22.05
N ALA A 208 -6.38 -24.90 22.36
CA ALA A 208 -6.02 -24.49 23.71
C ALA A 208 -7.16 -24.72 24.71
N ARG A 209 -8.40 -24.37 24.32
CA ARG A 209 -9.61 -24.62 25.12
C ARG A 209 -9.85 -26.13 25.31
N LEU A 210 -9.68 -26.94 24.28
CA LEU A 210 -9.76 -28.40 24.36
C LEU A 210 -8.70 -28.99 25.30
N MET A 211 -7.46 -28.50 25.24
CA MET A 211 -6.38 -28.94 26.13
C MET A 211 -6.62 -28.55 27.59
N VAL A 212 -7.18 -27.35 27.83
CA VAL A 212 -7.60 -26.92 29.17
C VAL A 212 -8.74 -27.79 29.69
N LEU A 213 -9.74 -28.11 28.85
CA LEU A 213 -10.84 -29.02 29.19
C LEU A 213 -10.34 -30.44 29.47
N ALA A 214 -9.46 -30.98 28.63
CA ALA A 214 -8.86 -32.30 28.82
C ALA A 214 -8.06 -32.40 30.13
N ARG A 215 -7.42 -31.30 30.56
CA ARG A 215 -6.71 -31.23 31.85
C ARG A 215 -7.61 -30.96 33.05
N SER A 216 -8.81 -30.40 32.83
CA SER A 216 -9.76 -30.05 33.91
C SER A 216 -10.84 -31.10 34.14
N ASN A 217 -10.98 -32.09 33.24
CA ASN A 217 -11.69 -33.32 33.57
C ASN A 217 -10.91 -34.08 34.66
N ARG A 218 -11.37 -33.92 35.90
CA ARG A 218 -11.20 -34.92 36.97
C ARG A 218 -11.70 -36.27 36.44
N ASP A 219 -11.01 -37.35 36.83
CA ASP A 219 -11.33 -38.73 36.51
C ASP A 219 -12.83 -38.97 36.44
N ILE A 220 -13.29 -39.35 35.24
CA ILE A 220 -14.64 -39.85 35.04
C ILE A 220 -14.60 -41.30 35.57
N ASN A 221 -14.88 -41.47 36.86
CA ASN A 221 -15.25 -42.75 37.46
C ASN A 221 -16.66 -43.15 37.01
#